data_AF-A0AAV4A2Z0-F1
#
_entry.id   AF-A0AAV4A2Z0-F1
#
_cell.length_a   1.000
_cell.length_b   1.000
_cell.length_c   1.000
_cell.angle_alpha   90.00
_cell.angle_beta   90.00
_cell.angle_gamma   90.00
#
_symmetry.space_group_name_H-M   'P 1'
#
loop_
_entity.id
_entity.type
_entity.pdbx_description
1 polymer ?
#
loop_
_entity_poly.entity_id
_entity_poly.type
_entity_poly.pdbx_seq_one_letter_code
_entity_poly.pdbx_strand_id
1 'polypeptide(L)'
;MEKMQVMVISLVGGVQSKDHGGDASNDDHECEVLGLSSEASAVESASAWRECKKKPGHNSFIAASEFCVSDLPEQCRYPAVFKYVKCISDRTLRLRVGYTSTERPKGYSFHKDRGTDVLHTGSGLFCDVKYCESFCPCSECTKSKSPHQKWYLVIVKTACHTVYNSEEAKATKFDFFYDDLSCITDGRMKTLVGNRVVKRDIAADVCIIHCATHDSMLAKRLEYLQRETLERVASLMITKPLAKPNEVCIVMSHPHGQSKYLAVGRTMKCRKTRKGPKVKIPYTMTNCPGSSGGPIIMLNSKTCDKALLCNHEFEDLRRTPEAVEKDCFWNECTKNAQHDNFISAHEFCLNDLPEYCRYPEMLQYVQNISSRTIRLRVGCTSSERPKNNNFYNCRGTDVLRLGSGWIHDLKSFEGPCQCSECFDSNSPHHKWHLVVVKTACQMVYNLEEAKATKVDLFYDEESCRIDGRMKTLTGNGVVKRDVAADVFVFNCITHDDSLAKDLRNLLLATVGIDSTSITKQQAKLADICITVSHPHGQSKQIKVGESLKWMKTKRRCKIQVAYTAATCPGSSGGPVVMLDPRSTYMTSWSAVHSSGDSKKGLNKSSSAKPIRKVLRI
;
A
#
# COMPACT_ATOMS: atom_id res chain seq x y z
N MET A 1 7.51 -41.39 -33.62
CA MET A 1 7.46 -41.08 -32.17
C MET A 1 8.84 -40.60 -31.72
N GLU A 2 9.34 -39.55 -32.37
CA GLU A 2 10.67 -38.98 -32.16
C GLU A 2 10.52 -37.52 -31.73
N LYS A 3 11.23 -37.17 -30.65
CA LYS A 3 11.66 -35.82 -30.26
C LYS A 3 10.61 -34.71 -30.30
N MET A 4 9.65 -34.77 -29.37
CA MET A 4 9.11 -33.53 -28.79
C MET A 4 10.17 -33.01 -27.80
N GLN A 5 11.22 -32.35 -28.30
CA GLN A 5 12.08 -31.49 -27.50
C GLN A 5 11.22 -30.32 -27.04
N VAL A 6 10.55 -30.51 -25.90
CA VAL A 6 9.95 -29.40 -25.17
C VAL A 6 11.11 -28.49 -24.80
N MET A 7 11.12 -27.32 -25.43
CA MET A 7 12.00 -26.20 -25.15
C MET A 7 11.71 -25.76 -23.71
N VAL A 8 12.28 -26.47 -22.74
CA VAL A 8 12.50 -25.91 -21.40
C VAL A 8 13.39 -24.72 -21.68
N ILE A 9 12.82 -23.51 -21.65
CA ILE A 9 13.59 -22.28 -21.76
C ILE A 9 14.56 -22.31 -20.59
N SER A 10 15.77 -22.77 -20.88
CA SER A 10 16.92 -22.69 -20.02
C SER A 10 17.25 -21.20 -19.89
N LEU A 11 16.67 -20.54 -18.90
CA LEU A 11 17.17 -19.26 -18.38
C LEU A 11 18.41 -19.53 -17.49
N VAL A 12 19.36 -20.29 -18.03
CA VAL A 12 20.75 -20.29 -17.59
C VAL A 12 21.58 -19.81 -18.80
N GLY A 13 21.20 -18.67 -19.35
CA GLY A 13 22.18 -17.85 -20.06
C GLY A 13 23.22 -17.44 -19.04
N GLY A 14 24.46 -17.89 -19.23
CA GLY A 14 25.61 -17.50 -18.43
C GLY A 14 25.88 -16.01 -18.59
N VAL A 15 25.15 -15.19 -17.83
CA VAL A 15 25.53 -13.81 -17.57
C VAL A 15 26.42 -13.86 -16.34
N GLN A 16 27.72 -13.65 -16.53
CA GLN A 16 28.60 -13.28 -15.42
C GLN A 16 28.01 -12.00 -14.81
N SER A 17 27.43 -12.11 -13.62
CA SER A 17 26.99 -10.93 -12.87
C SER A 17 28.23 -10.16 -12.44
N LYS A 18 28.51 -9.04 -13.12
CA LYS A 18 29.31 -7.98 -12.52
C LYS A 18 28.44 -7.36 -11.44
N ASP A 19 28.85 -7.52 -10.18
CA ASP A 19 28.22 -6.81 -9.05
C ASP A 19 28.43 -5.31 -9.28
N HIS A 20 27.38 -4.64 -9.75
CA HIS A 20 27.32 -3.18 -9.78
C HIS A 20 26.58 -2.74 -8.52
N GLY A 21 27.33 -2.17 -7.58
CA GLY A 21 26.82 -1.59 -6.33
C GLY A 21 26.00 -0.33 -6.59
N GLY A 22 24.80 -0.49 -7.14
CA GLY A 22 23.77 0.52 -7.10
C GLY A 22 23.09 0.51 -5.74
N ASP A 23 22.92 1.69 -5.13
CA ASP A 23 22.17 1.87 -3.88
C ASP A 23 20.75 1.30 -4.03
N ALA A 24 20.52 0.13 -3.43
CA ALA A 24 19.20 -0.43 -3.26
C ALA A 24 18.49 0.39 -2.17
N SER A 25 17.53 1.21 -2.57
CA SER A 25 16.65 1.95 -1.67
C SER A 25 15.88 0.98 -0.75
N ASN A 26 15.62 1.40 0.49
CA ASN A 26 14.85 0.70 1.52
C ASN A 26 13.52 0.15 0.97
N ASP A 27 13.51 -1.10 0.52
CA ASP A 27 12.30 -1.89 0.26
C ASP A 27 12.09 -2.83 1.45
N ASP A 28 10.96 -2.67 2.14
CA ASP A 28 10.58 -3.47 3.31
C ASP A 28 10.14 -4.88 2.87
N HIS A 29 11.10 -5.76 2.51
CA HIS A 29 10.76 -7.18 2.39
C HIS A 29 10.66 -7.80 3.79
N GLU A 30 9.49 -8.34 4.09
CA GLU A 30 9.19 -8.97 5.38
C GLU A 30 9.44 -10.49 5.28
N CYS A 31 10.23 -11.08 6.18
CA CYS A 31 10.04 -12.48 6.60
C CYS A 31 9.86 -12.55 8.11
N GLU A 32 9.29 -13.65 8.57
CA GLU A 32 9.01 -13.86 9.99
C GLU A 32 10.27 -14.32 10.73
N VAL A 33 10.64 -13.61 11.80
CA VAL A 33 11.65 -14.06 12.76
C VAL A 33 10.96 -14.89 13.84
N LEU A 34 11.46 -16.10 14.07
CA LEU A 34 11.09 -16.97 15.18
C LEU A 34 12.18 -16.90 16.26
N GLY A 35 11.80 -17.16 17.50
CA GLY A 35 12.71 -17.22 18.63
C GLY A 35 13.66 -18.43 18.57
N LEU A 36 14.61 -18.46 19.50
CA LEU A 36 15.70 -19.44 19.51
C LEU A 36 15.21 -20.83 19.98
N SER A 37 14.67 -21.68 19.11
CA SER A 37 14.90 -23.16 19.09
C SER A 37 14.06 -23.91 18.05
N SER A 38 14.50 -25.12 17.67
CA SER A 38 13.89 -25.93 16.60
C SER A 38 12.52 -26.52 16.93
N GLU A 39 12.20 -26.76 18.20
CA GLU A 39 10.88 -27.25 18.64
C GLU A 39 9.94 -26.10 19.03
N ALA A 40 10.48 -24.99 19.57
CA ALA A 40 9.71 -23.77 19.78
C ALA A 40 9.17 -23.18 18.47
N SER A 41 9.82 -23.46 17.34
CA SER A 41 9.40 -22.94 16.03
C SER A 41 7.93 -23.17 15.70
N ALA A 42 7.31 -24.30 16.07
CA ALA A 42 5.89 -24.54 15.80
C ALA A 42 4.97 -23.69 16.69
N VAL A 43 5.34 -23.53 17.97
CA VAL A 43 4.62 -22.72 18.96
C VAL A 43 4.77 -21.23 18.67
N GLU A 44 5.97 -20.81 18.30
CA GLU A 44 6.30 -19.44 17.89
C GLU A 44 5.63 -19.11 16.56
N SER A 45 5.67 -20.02 15.58
CA SER A 45 4.87 -19.90 14.35
C SER A 45 3.39 -19.73 14.66
N ALA A 46 2.84 -20.47 15.64
CA ALA A 46 1.42 -20.38 16.00
C ALA A 46 1.10 -19.06 16.71
N SER A 47 2.05 -18.51 17.45
CA SER A 47 1.92 -17.21 18.10
C SER A 47 2.03 -16.08 17.09
N ALA A 48 3.04 -16.12 16.21
CA ALA A 48 3.20 -15.21 15.08
C ALA A 48 1.97 -15.20 14.14
N TRP A 49 1.38 -16.38 13.90
CA TRP A 49 0.10 -16.49 13.18
C TRP A 49 -1.04 -15.77 13.92
N ARG A 50 -1.25 -16.06 15.21
CA ARG A 50 -2.33 -15.41 15.98
C ARG A 50 -2.15 -13.91 16.14
N GLU A 51 -0.91 -13.45 16.25
CA GLU A 51 -0.54 -12.06 16.51
C GLU A 51 -0.24 -11.26 15.24
N CYS A 52 -0.46 -11.85 14.06
CA CYS A 52 -0.16 -11.21 12.79
C CYS A 52 -0.97 -9.92 12.59
N LYS A 53 -0.26 -8.79 12.67
CA LYS A 53 -0.85 -7.45 12.47
C LYS A 53 -1.23 -7.18 11.02
N LYS A 54 -0.53 -7.79 10.07
CA LYS A 54 -0.77 -7.57 8.64
C LYS A 54 -2.13 -8.12 8.21
N LYS A 55 -2.53 -9.26 8.76
CA LYS A 55 -3.81 -9.94 8.47
C LYS A 55 -4.36 -10.65 9.71
N PRO A 56 -4.99 -9.89 10.63
CA PRO A 56 -5.58 -10.47 11.83
C PRO A 56 -6.57 -11.59 11.47
N GLY A 57 -6.37 -12.78 12.06
CA GLY A 57 -7.23 -13.95 11.91
C GLY A 57 -7.07 -14.76 10.62
N HIS A 58 -6.36 -14.25 9.61
CA HIS A 58 -6.05 -14.99 8.36
C HIS A 58 -7.25 -15.66 7.66
N ASN A 59 -8.47 -15.10 7.79
CA ASN A 59 -9.72 -15.71 7.33
C ASN A 59 -9.79 -16.02 5.82
N SER A 60 -8.88 -15.47 5.01
CA SER A 60 -8.77 -15.68 3.57
C SER A 60 -7.82 -16.81 3.16
N PHE A 61 -7.12 -17.41 4.12
CA PHE A 61 -6.25 -18.55 3.88
C PHE A 61 -7.04 -19.86 4.00
N ILE A 62 -6.87 -20.73 3.02
CA ILE A 62 -7.51 -22.05 2.94
C ILE A 62 -6.42 -23.08 3.16
N ALA A 63 -6.60 -23.99 4.13
CA ALA A 63 -5.61 -25.04 4.37
C ALA A 63 -5.44 -25.90 3.10
N ALA A 64 -4.21 -26.30 2.79
CA ALA A 64 -3.96 -27.07 1.57
C ALA A 64 -4.69 -28.42 1.55
N SER A 65 -4.90 -29.02 2.72
CA SER A 65 -5.70 -30.23 2.92
C SER A 65 -7.20 -30.02 2.65
N GLU A 66 -7.73 -28.84 2.92
CA GLU A 66 -9.15 -28.49 2.78
C GLU A 66 -9.49 -27.94 1.39
N PHE A 67 -8.49 -27.41 0.67
CA PHE A 67 -8.70 -26.78 -0.63
C PHE A 67 -9.35 -27.74 -1.64
N CYS A 68 -10.49 -27.32 -2.18
CA CYS A 68 -11.35 -28.06 -3.09
C CYS A 68 -11.75 -27.20 -4.32
N VAL A 69 -12.46 -27.81 -5.28
CA VAL A 69 -12.82 -27.11 -6.53
C VAL A 69 -13.76 -25.92 -6.30
N SER A 70 -14.62 -25.96 -5.27
CA SER A 70 -15.55 -24.85 -4.98
C SER A 70 -14.87 -23.60 -4.43
N ASP A 71 -13.64 -23.73 -3.91
CA ASP A 71 -12.83 -22.60 -3.44
C ASP A 71 -12.27 -21.76 -4.59
N LEU A 72 -12.26 -22.33 -5.80
CA LEU A 72 -11.95 -21.57 -6.99
C LEU A 72 -13.12 -20.64 -7.35
N PRO A 73 -12.85 -19.43 -7.90
CA PRO A 73 -13.89 -18.59 -8.46
C PRO A 73 -14.68 -19.37 -9.52
N GLU A 74 -15.99 -19.12 -9.63
CA GLU A 74 -16.91 -19.90 -10.47
C GLU A 74 -16.38 -20.11 -11.90
N GLN A 75 -15.82 -19.07 -12.50
CA GLN A 75 -15.18 -19.08 -13.83
C GLN A 75 -13.95 -19.99 -13.98
N CYS A 76 -13.41 -20.52 -12.89
CA CYS A 76 -12.19 -21.31 -12.81
C CYS A 76 -12.43 -22.69 -12.20
N ARG A 77 -13.68 -23.07 -11.87
CA ARG A 77 -14.07 -24.35 -11.26
C ARG A 77 -13.98 -25.53 -12.23
N TYR A 78 -12.88 -25.63 -12.97
CA TYR A 78 -12.61 -26.74 -13.88
C TYR A 78 -11.74 -27.79 -13.18
N PRO A 79 -12.02 -29.09 -13.33
CA PRO A 79 -11.18 -30.15 -12.76
C PRO A 79 -9.70 -30.06 -13.16
N ALA A 80 -9.41 -29.61 -14.38
CA ALA A 80 -8.03 -29.42 -14.85
C ALA A 80 -7.30 -28.29 -14.11
N VAL A 81 -7.98 -27.16 -13.87
CA VAL A 81 -7.43 -26.03 -13.10
C VAL A 81 -7.17 -26.45 -11.65
N PHE A 82 -8.16 -27.08 -11.01
CA PHE A 82 -8.01 -27.59 -9.65
C PHE A 82 -6.82 -28.55 -9.51
N LYS A 83 -6.69 -29.52 -10.43
CA LYS A 83 -5.55 -30.46 -10.44
C LYS A 83 -4.21 -29.74 -10.63
N TYR A 84 -4.15 -28.75 -11.52
CA TYR A 84 -2.93 -27.94 -11.71
C TYR A 84 -2.56 -27.18 -10.43
N VAL A 85 -3.52 -26.53 -9.78
CA VAL A 85 -3.34 -25.82 -8.52
C VAL A 85 -2.83 -26.77 -7.43
N LYS A 86 -3.41 -27.97 -7.29
CA LYS A 86 -2.91 -29.01 -6.38
C LYS A 86 -1.47 -29.44 -6.72
N CYS A 87 -1.12 -29.63 -8.00
CA CYS A 87 0.25 -29.99 -8.39
C CYS A 87 1.28 -28.92 -7.97
N ILE A 88 0.97 -27.62 -8.12
CA ILE A 88 1.87 -26.55 -7.67
C ILE A 88 1.91 -26.48 -6.13
N SER A 89 0.77 -26.69 -5.47
CA SER A 89 0.70 -26.80 -4.01
C SER A 89 1.61 -27.91 -3.50
N ASP A 90 1.61 -29.09 -4.10
CA ASP A 90 2.47 -30.23 -3.72
C ASP A 90 3.96 -29.96 -3.91
N ARG A 91 4.31 -29.04 -4.80
CA ARG A 91 5.69 -28.56 -5.04
C ARG A 91 6.09 -27.38 -4.17
N THR A 92 5.14 -26.80 -3.45
CA THR A 92 5.39 -25.72 -2.49
C THR A 92 5.96 -26.31 -1.21
N LEU A 93 7.02 -25.68 -0.69
CA LEU A 93 7.77 -26.18 0.47
C LEU A 93 8.00 -25.06 1.49
N ARG A 94 8.19 -25.45 2.75
CA ARG A 94 8.53 -24.53 3.86
C ARG A 94 10.04 -24.41 3.99
N LEU A 95 10.53 -23.20 4.23
CA LEU A 95 11.93 -22.94 4.55
C LEU A 95 12.06 -22.55 6.01
N ARG A 96 13.08 -23.11 6.67
CA ARG A 96 13.54 -22.72 8.00
C ARG A 96 15.01 -22.36 7.88
N VAL A 97 15.30 -21.05 7.86
CA VAL A 97 16.64 -20.50 7.67
C VAL A 97 17.25 -20.27 9.04
N GLY A 98 18.26 -21.07 9.39
CA GLY A 98 18.85 -21.08 10.72
C GLY A 98 20.01 -20.11 10.93
N TYR A 99 20.40 -19.34 9.91
CA TYR A 99 21.53 -18.41 9.99
C TYR A 99 21.39 -17.28 8.97
N THR A 100 21.79 -16.07 9.36
CA THR A 100 21.79 -14.88 8.51
C THR A 100 23.22 -14.47 8.19
N SER A 101 23.58 -14.40 6.91
CA SER A 101 24.98 -14.17 6.49
C SER A 101 25.45 -12.74 6.77
N THR A 102 26.72 -12.62 7.17
CA THR A 102 27.41 -11.35 7.32
C THR A 102 27.54 -10.55 6.00
N GLU A 103 27.34 -11.21 4.86
CA GLU A 103 27.42 -10.61 3.52
C GLU A 103 26.13 -9.93 3.05
N ARG A 104 25.02 -9.98 3.81
CA ARG A 104 23.80 -9.26 3.41
C ARG A 104 24.08 -7.76 3.24
N PRO A 105 23.53 -7.05 2.25
CA PRO A 105 23.79 -5.61 2.07
C PRO A 105 23.11 -4.78 3.16
N LYS A 106 23.60 -3.55 3.42
CA LYS A 106 22.98 -2.66 4.42
C LYS A 106 21.64 -2.18 3.86
N GLY A 107 20.60 -2.15 4.70
CA GLY A 107 19.24 -1.81 4.24
C GLY A 107 18.47 -2.98 3.63
N TYR A 108 19.10 -4.15 3.41
CA TYR A 108 18.40 -5.35 2.96
C TYR A 108 17.72 -6.10 4.12
N SER A 109 16.75 -6.97 3.85
CA SER A 109 16.07 -7.74 4.91
C SER A 109 17.07 -8.55 5.73
N PHE A 110 16.83 -8.63 7.05
CA PHE A 110 17.72 -9.28 8.03
C PHE A 110 19.14 -8.69 8.12
N HIS A 111 19.42 -7.51 7.54
CA HIS A 111 20.75 -6.92 7.67
C HIS A 111 21.13 -6.57 9.13
N LYS A 112 20.15 -6.45 10.02
CA LYS A 112 20.37 -6.22 11.45
C LYS A 112 20.77 -7.49 12.20
N ASP A 113 20.43 -8.65 11.63
CA ASP A 113 20.60 -9.98 12.23
C ASP A 113 21.80 -10.72 11.63
N ARG A 114 22.67 -10.02 10.89
CA ARG A 114 23.87 -10.59 10.28
C ARG A 114 24.77 -11.31 11.28
N GLY A 115 25.26 -12.48 10.89
CA GLY A 115 26.12 -13.31 11.72
C GLY A 115 25.40 -13.98 12.89
N THR A 116 24.06 -13.93 12.94
CA THR A 116 23.26 -14.56 13.99
C THR A 116 22.53 -15.80 13.50
N ASP A 117 22.24 -16.70 14.43
CA ASP A 117 21.42 -17.90 14.22
C ASP A 117 19.93 -17.65 14.48
N VAL A 118 19.48 -16.41 14.26
CA VAL A 118 18.06 -16.05 14.40
C VAL A 118 17.26 -16.80 13.34
N LEU A 119 16.42 -17.73 13.81
CA LEU A 119 15.59 -18.55 12.95
C LEU A 119 14.56 -17.68 12.24
N HIS A 120 14.46 -17.80 10.93
CA HIS A 120 13.37 -17.17 10.18
C HIS A 120 12.79 -18.16 9.16
N THR A 121 11.55 -17.87 8.74
CA THR A 121 10.80 -18.77 7.86
C THR A 121 10.42 -18.11 6.55
N GLY A 122 10.25 -18.96 5.54
CA GLY A 122 9.74 -18.56 4.24
C GLY A 122 9.16 -19.74 3.49
N SER A 123 8.88 -19.52 2.22
CA SER A 123 8.27 -20.47 1.29
C SER A 123 9.12 -20.60 0.02
N GLY A 124 8.96 -21.71 -0.68
CA GLY A 124 9.72 -21.98 -1.90
C GLY A 124 8.96 -22.89 -2.85
N LEU A 125 9.51 -23.04 -4.05
CA LEU A 125 9.00 -23.93 -5.08
C LEU A 125 10.10 -24.92 -5.49
N PHE A 126 9.79 -26.20 -5.41
CA PHE A 126 10.58 -27.24 -6.05
C PHE A 126 10.44 -27.14 -7.58
N CYS A 127 11.55 -26.97 -8.30
CA CYS A 127 11.57 -26.75 -9.73
C CYS A 127 11.88 -28.01 -10.56
N ASP A 128 12.91 -28.76 -10.17
CA ASP A 128 13.47 -29.83 -10.99
C ASP A 128 14.31 -30.79 -10.13
N VAL A 129 14.37 -32.06 -10.52
CA VAL A 129 15.19 -33.09 -9.87
C VAL A 129 16.02 -33.84 -10.92
N LYS A 130 17.30 -34.04 -10.64
CA LYS A 130 18.25 -34.66 -11.57
C LYS A 130 19.06 -35.75 -10.89
N TYR A 131 19.04 -36.94 -11.48
CA TYR A 131 19.93 -38.02 -11.07
C TYR A 131 21.40 -37.67 -11.36
N CYS A 132 22.29 -38.06 -10.45
CA CYS A 132 23.72 -37.79 -10.50
C CYS A 132 24.52 -39.04 -10.11
N GLU A 133 25.59 -39.33 -10.85
CA GLU A 133 26.54 -40.42 -10.60
C GLU A 133 27.89 -39.86 -10.16
N SER A 134 27.93 -39.38 -8.91
CA SER A 134 29.13 -38.84 -8.28
C SER A 134 28.97 -38.92 -6.77
N PHE A 135 30.00 -38.55 -6.00
CA PHE A 135 29.86 -38.47 -4.55
C PHE A 135 28.80 -37.44 -4.14
N CYS A 136 27.81 -37.89 -3.36
CA CYS A 136 26.71 -37.07 -2.89
C CYS A 136 27.23 -35.91 -2.01
N PRO A 137 26.92 -34.66 -2.34
CA PRO A 137 27.45 -33.50 -1.61
C PRO A 137 26.64 -33.16 -0.35
N CYS A 138 25.71 -34.01 0.09
CA CYS A 138 24.96 -33.73 1.32
C CYS A 138 25.88 -33.79 2.57
N SER A 139 25.47 -33.11 3.63
CA SER A 139 26.25 -33.01 4.88
C SER A 139 26.53 -34.37 5.53
N GLU A 140 25.64 -35.35 5.35
CA GLU A 140 25.82 -36.72 5.84
C GLU A 140 26.90 -37.47 5.05
N CYS A 141 26.79 -37.45 3.72
CA CYS A 141 27.75 -38.15 2.84
C CYS A 141 29.15 -37.52 2.89
N THR A 142 29.24 -36.20 2.99
CA THR A 142 30.54 -35.50 3.09
C THR A 142 31.31 -35.82 4.37
N LYS A 143 30.63 -36.24 5.43
CA LYS A 143 31.24 -36.70 6.69
C LYS A 143 31.42 -38.22 6.76
N SER A 144 30.80 -38.96 5.85
CA SER A 144 30.86 -40.42 5.80
C SER A 144 32.15 -40.92 5.15
N LYS A 145 32.69 -42.03 5.65
CA LYS A 145 33.80 -42.76 4.99
C LYS A 145 33.35 -43.51 3.74
N SER A 146 32.03 -43.74 3.59
CA SER A 146 31.41 -44.43 2.46
C SER A 146 30.30 -43.55 1.88
N PRO A 147 30.66 -42.43 1.22
CA PRO A 147 29.68 -41.54 0.61
C PRO A 147 28.91 -42.24 -0.51
N HIS A 148 27.60 -41.96 -0.61
CA HIS A 148 26.79 -42.47 -1.71
C HIS A 148 27.29 -41.93 -3.06
N GLN A 149 27.44 -42.81 -4.05
CA GLN A 149 27.84 -42.47 -5.43
C GLN A 149 26.64 -42.19 -6.35
N LYS A 150 25.43 -42.50 -5.89
CA LYS A 150 24.17 -42.26 -6.60
C LYS A 150 23.33 -41.33 -5.75
N TRP A 151 22.94 -40.20 -6.31
CA TRP A 151 22.16 -39.19 -5.60
C TRP A 151 21.36 -38.34 -6.58
N TYR A 152 20.55 -37.45 -6.04
CA TYR A 152 19.64 -36.59 -6.78
C TYR A 152 19.86 -35.14 -6.38
N LEU A 153 20.11 -34.32 -7.39
CA LEU A 153 20.13 -32.87 -7.28
C LEU A 153 18.70 -32.36 -7.32
N VAL A 154 18.28 -31.66 -6.27
CA VAL A 154 16.96 -31.03 -6.17
C VAL A 154 17.14 -29.52 -6.31
N ILE A 155 16.48 -28.92 -7.29
CA ILE A 155 16.54 -27.48 -7.57
C ILE A 155 15.33 -26.80 -6.93
N VAL A 156 15.59 -25.87 -6.02
CA VAL A 156 14.57 -25.08 -5.32
C VAL A 156 14.71 -23.62 -5.72
N LYS A 157 13.59 -22.94 -5.88
CA LYS A 157 13.51 -21.50 -6.14
C LYS A 157 12.78 -20.84 -4.97
N THR A 158 13.31 -19.73 -4.47
CA THR A 158 12.71 -18.91 -3.40
C THR A 158 13.08 -17.44 -3.60
N ALA A 159 12.68 -16.58 -2.67
CA ALA A 159 13.04 -15.17 -2.66
C ALA A 159 14.49 -14.97 -2.17
N CYS A 160 15.19 -13.97 -2.72
CA CYS A 160 16.57 -13.67 -2.35
C CYS A 160 16.69 -13.09 -0.94
N HIS A 161 15.68 -12.36 -0.49
CA HIS A 161 15.62 -11.86 0.87
C HIS A 161 15.34 -12.97 1.90
N THR A 162 14.79 -14.12 1.47
CA THR A 162 14.63 -15.31 2.33
C THR A 162 15.95 -16.07 2.48
N VAL A 163 16.63 -16.41 1.38
CA VAL A 163 17.96 -17.05 1.40
C VAL A 163 18.91 -16.28 0.50
N TYR A 164 19.91 -15.64 1.11
CA TYR A 164 20.74 -14.66 0.43
C TYR A 164 21.97 -15.27 -0.26
N ASN A 165 22.66 -16.24 0.34
CA ASN A 165 23.86 -16.84 -0.24
C ASN A 165 24.02 -18.32 0.15
N SER A 166 25.13 -18.93 -0.27
CA SER A 166 25.38 -20.35 -0.03
C SER A 166 25.62 -20.69 1.45
N GLU A 167 26.00 -19.72 2.27
CA GLU A 167 26.16 -19.90 3.72
C GLU A 167 24.79 -20.09 4.37
N GLU A 168 23.84 -19.19 4.09
CA GLU A 168 22.45 -19.32 4.56
C GLU A 168 21.77 -20.57 3.99
N ALA A 169 22.02 -20.90 2.71
CA ALA A 169 21.45 -22.11 2.10
C ALA A 169 21.87 -23.38 2.85
N LYS A 170 23.13 -23.48 3.29
CA LYS A 170 23.63 -24.61 4.09
C LYS A 170 23.00 -24.68 5.48
N ALA A 171 22.58 -23.54 6.02
CA ALA A 171 21.85 -23.44 7.27
C ALA A 171 20.32 -23.54 7.11
N THR A 172 19.83 -23.74 5.88
CA THR A 172 18.40 -23.79 5.59
C THR A 172 17.88 -25.22 5.48
N LYS A 173 16.79 -25.50 6.21
CA LYS A 173 15.99 -26.73 6.08
C LYS A 173 14.79 -26.48 5.16
N PHE A 174 14.56 -27.38 4.22
CA PHE A 174 13.49 -27.36 3.22
C PHE A 174 12.52 -28.50 3.53
N ASP A 175 11.35 -28.18 4.08
CA ASP A 175 10.34 -29.18 4.45
C ASP A 175 9.31 -29.34 3.31
N PHE A 176 9.35 -30.52 2.68
CA PHE A 176 8.43 -30.96 1.63
C PHE A 176 7.19 -31.61 2.24
N PHE A 177 6.04 -31.45 1.57
CA PHE A 177 4.77 -32.12 1.92
C PHE A 177 4.26 -31.79 3.33
N TYR A 178 4.51 -30.58 3.82
CA TYR A 178 4.01 -30.11 5.12
C TYR A 178 2.61 -29.47 4.98
N ASP A 179 1.62 -30.30 4.65
CA ASP A 179 0.25 -29.83 4.37
C ASP A 179 -0.57 -29.56 5.64
N ASP A 180 -0.26 -30.29 6.71
CA ASP A 180 -0.89 -30.19 8.03
C ASP A 180 0.09 -30.68 9.11
N LEU A 181 -0.28 -30.53 10.39
CA LEU A 181 0.57 -30.95 11.51
C LEU A 181 0.78 -32.47 11.57
N SER A 182 -0.16 -33.27 11.08
CA SER A 182 -0.05 -34.74 11.12
C SER A 182 1.05 -35.26 10.19
N CYS A 183 1.39 -34.50 9.15
CA CYS A 183 2.50 -34.81 8.23
C CYS A 183 3.86 -34.96 8.94
N ILE A 184 4.02 -34.34 10.11
CA ILE A 184 5.22 -34.49 10.94
C ILE A 184 5.21 -35.86 11.61
N THR A 185 4.11 -36.20 12.28
CA THR A 185 3.97 -37.42 13.09
C THR A 185 3.86 -38.70 12.25
N ASP A 186 3.29 -38.61 11.04
CA ASP A 186 3.15 -39.76 10.13
C ASP A 186 4.33 -39.93 9.16
N GLY A 187 5.32 -39.03 9.22
CA GLY A 187 6.53 -39.08 8.40
C GLY A 187 6.32 -38.75 6.92
N ARG A 188 5.15 -38.22 6.52
CA ARG A 188 4.91 -37.70 5.16
C ARG A 188 5.80 -36.49 4.85
N MET A 189 6.05 -35.64 5.84
CA MET A 189 6.94 -34.50 5.70
C MET A 189 8.39 -35.00 5.54
N LYS A 190 9.06 -34.53 4.48
CA LYS A 190 10.48 -34.83 4.23
C LYS A 190 11.30 -33.56 4.28
N THR A 191 12.44 -33.58 4.95
CA THR A 191 13.30 -32.39 5.09
C THR A 191 14.61 -32.60 4.34
N LEU A 192 14.98 -31.63 3.50
CA LEU A 192 16.32 -31.53 2.92
C LEU A 192 17.08 -30.36 3.53
N VAL A 193 18.42 -30.39 3.44
CA VAL A 193 19.29 -29.25 3.76
C VAL A 193 19.82 -28.67 2.46
N GLY A 194 19.88 -27.35 2.36
CA GLY A 194 20.46 -26.69 1.20
C GLY A 194 21.96 -26.96 1.08
N ASN A 195 22.47 -26.98 -0.15
CA ASN A 195 23.89 -27.20 -0.41
C ASN A 195 24.58 -25.89 -0.85
N ARG A 196 24.04 -25.23 -1.87
CA ARG A 196 24.58 -23.95 -2.38
C ARG A 196 23.54 -23.15 -3.15
N VAL A 197 23.72 -21.83 -3.18
CA VAL A 197 23.04 -20.93 -4.10
C VAL A 197 23.77 -20.97 -5.44
N VAL A 198 23.05 -21.23 -6.52
CA VAL A 198 23.62 -21.27 -7.89
C VAL A 198 23.26 -20.05 -8.72
N LYS A 199 22.20 -19.33 -8.34
CA LYS A 199 21.81 -18.07 -8.96
C LYS A 199 21.16 -17.20 -7.92
N ARG A 200 21.59 -15.93 -7.90
CA ARG A 200 21.04 -14.88 -7.07
C ARG A 200 20.81 -13.65 -7.92
N ASP A 201 19.61 -13.08 -7.84
CA ASP A 201 19.28 -11.80 -8.45
C ASP A 201 18.58 -10.96 -7.39
N ILE A 202 19.36 -10.10 -6.71
CA ILE A 202 18.87 -9.25 -5.61
C ILE A 202 17.77 -8.32 -6.12
N ALA A 203 17.98 -7.71 -7.29
CA ALA A 203 17.03 -6.76 -7.87
C ALA A 203 15.74 -7.43 -8.37
N ALA A 204 15.74 -8.75 -8.59
CA ALA A 204 14.52 -9.49 -8.91
C ALA A 204 13.96 -10.18 -7.67
N ASP A 205 14.68 -10.12 -6.55
CA ASP A 205 14.44 -10.87 -5.33
C ASP A 205 14.26 -12.38 -5.61
N VAL A 206 15.16 -12.97 -6.41
CA VAL A 206 15.13 -14.40 -6.75
C VAL A 206 16.40 -15.10 -6.34
N CYS A 207 16.25 -16.27 -5.71
CA CYS A 207 17.33 -17.19 -5.38
C CYS A 207 17.03 -18.61 -5.90
N ILE A 208 18.02 -19.24 -6.52
CA ILE A 208 17.98 -20.65 -6.93
C ILE A 208 19.01 -21.42 -6.12
N ILE A 209 18.54 -22.47 -5.46
CA ILE A 209 19.27 -23.25 -4.48
C ILE A 209 19.33 -24.69 -4.97
N HIS A 210 20.51 -25.29 -4.87
CA HIS A 210 20.71 -26.72 -5.04
C HIS A 210 20.64 -27.40 -3.68
N CYS A 211 19.82 -28.44 -3.57
CA CYS A 211 19.79 -29.39 -2.47
C CYS A 211 20.25 -30.75 -2.98
N ALA A 212 20.70 -31.63 -2.09
CA ALA A 212 21.12 -32.98 -2.44
C ALA A 212 20.38 -34.01 -1.58
N THR A 213 19.91 -35.08 -2.20
CA THR A 213 19.34 -36.24 -1.49
C THR A 213 19.83 -37.53 -2.13
N HIS A 214 20.05 -38.56 -1.31
CA HIS A 214 20.26 -39.93 -1.77
C HIS A 214 19.03 -40.82 -1.48
N ASP A 215 17.92 -40.23 -1.00
CA ASP A 215 16.62 -40.90 -0.85
C ASP A 215 15.94 -41.03 -2.23
N SER A 216 16.05 -42.23 -2.79
CA SER A 216 15.46 -42.56 -4.10
C SER A 216 13.93 -42.54 -4.11
N MET A 217 13.26 -42.73 -2.97
CA MET A 217 11.79 -42.68 -2.90
C MET A 217 11.30 -41.23 -2.98
N LEU A 218 11.94 -40.33 -2.22
CA LEU A 218 11.68 -38.91 -2.32
C LEU A 218 11.94 -38.40 -3.74
N ALA A 219 13.08 -38.76 -4.33
CA ALA A 219 13.44 -38.33 -5.68
C ALA A 219 12.41 -38.77 -6.73
N LYS A 220 12.00 -40.05 -6.72
CA LYS A 220 10.94 -40.56 -7.62
C LYS A 220 9.62 -39.83 -7.44
N ARG A 221 9.24 -39.48 -6.20
CA ARG A 221 8.03 -38.69 -5.93
C ARG A 221 8.15 -37.28 -6.51
N LEU A 222 9.32 -36.64 -6.39
CA LEU A 222 9.57 -35.32 -6.98
C LEU A 222 9.56 -35.36 -8.52
N GLU A 223 10.16 -36.38 -9.13
CA GLU A 223 10.11 -36.62 -10.59
C GLU A 223 8.67 -36.77 -11.08
N TYR A 224 7.86 -37.54 -10.34
CA TYR A 224 6.45 -37.72 -10.63
C TYR A 224 5.69 -36.38 -10.60
N LEU A 225 5.83 -35.59 -9.52
CA LEU A 225 5.16 -34.30 -9.39
C LEU A 225 5.57 -33.30 -10.47
N GLN A 226 6.83 -33.30 -10.86
CA GLN A 226 7.33 -32.46 -11.95
C GLN A 226 6.68 -32.84 -13.27
N ARG A 227 6.69 -34.13 -13.63
CA ARG A 227 6.05 -34.64 -14.85
C ARG A 227 4.54 -34.37 -14.85
N GLU A 228 3.85 -34.66 -13.75
CA GLU A 228 2.42 -34.41 -13.64
C GLU A 228 2.12 -32.92 -13.84
N THR A 229 2.89 -32.02 -13.23
CA THR A 229 2.70 -30.58 -13.44
C THR A 229 2.81 -30.20 -14.92
N LEU A 230 3.82 -30.72 -15.63
CA LEU A 230 4.02 -30.44 -17.05
C LEU A 230 2.86 -30.95 -17.91
N GLU A 231 2.36 -32.16 -17.63
CA GLU A 231 1.20 -32.73 -18.31
C GLU A 231 -0.07 -31.90 -18.05
N ARG A 232 -0.27 -31.40 -16.81
CA ARG A 232 -1.41 -30.54 -16.48
C ARG A 232 -1.32 -29.19 -17.19
N VAL A 233 -0.15 -28.55 -17.23
CA VAL A 233 0.07 -27.31 -17.98
C VAL A 233 -0.26 -27.52 -19.46
N ALA A 234 0.26 -28.60 -20.06
CA ALA A 234 -0.05 -28.94 -21.45
C ALA A 234 -1.56 -29.15 -21.67
N SER A 235 -2.25 -29.82 -20.74
CA SER A 235 -3.70 -30.01 -20.82
C SER A 235 -4.47 -28.68 -20.77
N LEU A 236 -4.04 -27.73 -19.94
CA LEU A 236 -4.66 -26.40 -19.84
C LEU A 236 -4.47 -25.57 -21.12
N MET A 237 -3.32 -25.70 -21.79
CA MET A 237 -3.04 -25.02 -23.06
C MET A 237 -3.94 -25.54 -24.20
N ILE A 238 -4.36 -26.80 -24.17
CA ILE A 238 -5.19 -27.42 -25.22
C ILE A 238 -6.68 -27.12 -25.03
N THR A 239 -7.14 -26.96 -23.78
CA THR A 239 -8.54 -26.64 -23.48
C THR A 239 -8.92 -25.21 -23.87
N LYS A 240 -10.17 -24.98 -24.30
CA LYS A 240 -10.70 -23.69 -24.78
C LYS A 240 -10.26 -22.51 -23.88
N PRO A 241 -9.95 -21.33 -24.47
CA PRO A 241 -9.49 -20.18 -23.70
C PRO A 241 -10.49 -19.85 -22.60
N LEU A 242 -10.00 -19.77 -21.36
CA LEU A 242 -10.78 -19.33 -20.19
C LEU A 242 -11.50 -18.01 -20.56
N ALA A 243 -12.82 -18.02 -20.55
CA ALA A 243 -13.66 -16.91 -21.01
C ALA A 243 -13.37 -15.66 -20.19
N LYS A 244 -12.77 -14.62 -20.81
CA LYS A 244 -12.21 -13.39 -20.20
C LYS A 244 -12.65 -13.13 -18.74
N PRO A 245 -12.07 -13.81 -17.75
CA PRO A 245 -12.43 -13.59 -16.37
C PRO A 245 -11.46 -12.58 -15.76
N ASN A 246 -11.95 -11.78 -14.82
CA ASN A 246 -11.10 -11.00 -13.93
C ASN A 246 -9.95 -11.90 -13.46
N GLU A 247 -8.74 -11.55 -13.87
CA GLU A 247 -7.53 -12.37 -13.83
C GLU A 247 -7.37 -13.00 -12.43
N VAL A 248 -7.57 -14.32 -12.30
CA VAL A 248 -7.55 -15.00 -10.99
C VAL A 248 -6.09 -15.24 -10.59
N CYS A 249 -5.77 -14.96 -9.34
CA CYS A 249 -4.45 -15.16 -8.77
C CYS A 249 -4.57 -16.11 -7.57
N ILE A 250 -3.63 -17.05 -7.43
CA ILE A 250 -3.58 -17.99 -6.31
C ILE A 250 -2.16 -18.01 -5.75
N VAL A 251 -1.99 -17.72 -4.46
CA VAL A 251 -0.71 -17.85 -3.75
C VAL A 251 -0.74 -19.14 -2.94
N MET A 252 0.33 -19.92 -3.00
CA MET A 252 0.57 -21.04 -2.08
C MET A 252 1.79 -20.76 -1.23
N SER A 253 1.68 -20.97 0.07
CA SER A 253 2.80 -20.68 0.98
C SER A 253 2.67 -21.38 2.33
N HIS A 254 3.72 -21.24 3.14
CA HIS A 254 3.79 -21.62 4.55
C HIS A 254 3.81 -20.36 5.43
N PRO A 255 2.67 -19.68 5.55
CA PRO A 255 2.57 -18.40 6.27
C PRO A 255 3.06 -18.53 7.72
N HIS A 256 3.97 -17.64 8.14
CA HIS A 256 4.65 -17.68 9.44
C HIS A 256 5.31 -19.03 9.79
N GLY A 257 5.63 -19.89 8.81
CA GLY A 257 6.15 -21.24 9.05
C GLY A 257 5.10 -22.29 9.40
N GLN A 258 3.81 -21.95 9.30
CA GLN A 258 2.69 -22.88 9.47
C GLN A 258 2.65 -23.96 8.38
N SER A 259 1.71 -24.90 8.54
CA SER A 259 1.36 -25.83 7.47
C SER A 259 0.93 -25.08 6.21
N LYS A 260 0.81 -25.77 5.09
CA LYS A 260 0.59 -25.13 3.79
C LYS A 260 -0.82 -24.52 3.70
N TYR A 261 -0.89 -23.30 3.19
CA TYR A 261 -2.14 -22.61 2.89
C TYR A 261 -2.15 -22.04 1.47
N LEU A 262 -3.36 -21.86 0.96
CA LEU A 262 -3.66 -21.17 -0.29
C LEU A 262 -4.43 -19.90 0.01
N ALA A 263 -4.15 -18.84 -0.73
CA ALA A 263 -5.00 -17.67 -0.83
C ALA A 263 -5.47 -17.53 -2.28
N VAL A 264 -6.73 -17.13 -2.48
CA VAL A 264 -7.33 -16.93 -3.80
C VAL A 264 -7.76 -15.46 -3.93
N GLY A 265 -7.44 -14.83 -5.05
CA GLY A 265 -7.83 -13.45 -5.32
C GLY A 265 -7.71 -13.09 -6.79
N ARG A 266 -7.41 -11.83 -7.08
CA ARG A 266 -7.36 -11.31 -8.45
C ARG A 266 -6.04 -10.60 -8.70
N THR A 267 -5.47 -10.69 -9.91
CA THR A 267 -4.43 -9.76 -10.33
C THR A 267 -5.05 -8.41 -10.66
N MET A 268 -4.29 -7.36 -10.39
CA MET A 268 -4.61 -5.99 -10.73
C MET A 268 -3.84 -5.63 -12.01
N LYS A 269 -4.34 -4.65 -12.77
CA LYS A 269 -3.74 -4.27 -14.06
C LYS A 269 -2.27 -3.86 -13.89
N CYS A 270 -1.35 -4.64 -14.47
CA CYS A 270 0.06 -4.27 -14.54
C CYS A 270 0.25 -3.06 -15.46
N ARG A 271 0.79 -1.97 -14.93
CA ARG A 271 1.30 -0.89 -15.78
C ARG A 271 2.67 -1.31 -16.31
N LYS A 272 2.78 -1.48 -17.63
CA LYS A 272 4.08 -1.67 -18.28
C LYS A 272 4.94 -0.43 -18.00
N THR A 273 5.98 -0.56 -17.18
CA THR A 273 6.98 0.50 -17.07
C THR A 273 7.74 0.56 -18.40
N ARG A 274 7.98 1.77 -18.92
CA ARG A 274 8.68 1.97 -20.21
C ARG A 274 10.15 1.54 -20.18
N LYS A 275 10.71 1.23 -19.01
CA LYS A 275 12.12 0.90 -18.82
C LYS A 275 12.26 -0.29 -17.87
N GLY A 276 12.35 -1.50 -18.41
CA GLY A 276 12.79 -2.69 -17.67
C GLY A 276 12.05 -3.99 -18.04
N PRO A 277 12.75 -5.15 -18.04
CA PRO A 277 12.17 -6.47 -18.31
C PRO A 277 11.35 -7.05 -17.13
N LYS A 278 11.22 -6.33 -16.01
CA LYS A 278 10.56 -6.83 -14.79
C LYS A 278 9.13 -6.32 -14.71
N VAL A 279 8.17 -7.24 -14.84
CA VAL A 279 6.75 -6.95 -14.64
C VAL A 279 6.42 -7.26 -13.18
N LYS A 280 6.23 -6.22 -12.36
CA LYS A 280 5.59 -6.37 -11.05
C LYS A 280 4.10 -6.65 -11.28
N ILE A 281 3.55 -7.64 -10.58
CA ILE A 281 2.16 -8.06 -10.74
C ILE A 281 1.41 -7.79 -9.46
N PRO A 282 0.70 -6.65 -9.38
CA PRO A 282 -0.13 -6.37 -8.22
C PRO A 282 -1.28 -7.38 -8.13
N TYR A 283 -1.63 -7.83 -6.93
CA TYR A 283 -2.74 -8.75 -6.69
C TYR A 283 -3.50 -8.38 -5.41
N THR A 284 -4.78 -8.77 -5.32
CA THR A 284 -5.67 -8.42 -4.20
C THR A 284 -5.56 -9.37 -3.00
N MET A 285 -4.81 -10.46 -3.14
CA MET A 285 -4.70 -11.47 -2.10
C MET A 285 -3.94 -10.96 -0.88
N THR A 286 -4.36 -11.49 0.26
CA THR A 286 -3.66 -11.33 1.52
C THR A 286 -2.35 -12.11 1.50
N ASN A 287 -1.26 -11.48 1.88
CA ASN A 287 0.01 -12.15 2.15
C ASN A 287 0.47 -11.81 3.58
N CYS A 288 1.41 -12.60 4.08
CA CYS A 288 2.08 -12.37 5.36
C CYS A 288 3.59 -12.59 5.20
N PRO A 289 4.45 -12.16 6.14
CA PRO A 289 5.91 -12.29 6.03
C PRO A 289 6.39 -13.72 5.70
N GLY A 290 5.80 -14.76 6.31
CA GLY A 290 6.19 -16.15 5.99
C GLY A 290 5.71 -16.66 4.62
N SER A 291 4.90 -15.89 3.89
CA SER A 291 4.48 -16.25 2.53
C SER A 291 5.57 -16.00 1.48
N SER A 292 6.69 -15.36 1.86
CA SER A 292 7.77 -14.98 0.94
C SER A 292 8.43 -16.15 0.24
N GLY A 293 8.63 -16.03 -1.07
CA GLY A 293 9.19 -17.07 -1.93
C GLY A 293 8.22 -18.19 -2.33
N GLY A 294 6.97 -18.19 -1.86
CA GLY A 294 5.95 -19.17 -2.28
C GLY A 294 5.47 -18.94 -3.71
N PRO A 295 4.96 -19.93 -4.46
CA PRO A 295 4.54 -19.70 -5.83
C PRO A 295 3.22 -18.91 -5.95
N ILE A 296 3.11 -18.14 -7.02
CA ILE A 296 1.92 -17.44 -7.49
C ILE A 296 1.49 -18.03 -8.83
N ILE A 297 0.25 -18.49 -8.90
CA ILE A 297 -0.39 -18.90 -10.14
C ILE A 297 -1.30 -17.78 -10.62
N MET A 298 -1.12 -17.37 -11.88
CA MET A 298 -2.05 -16.50 -12.57
C MET A 298 -2.84 -17.31 -13.59
N LEU A 299 -4.17 -17.28 -13.46
CA LEU A 299 -5.09 -17.88 -14.41
C LEU A 299 -5.67 -16.74 -15.26
N ASN A 300 -5.13 -16.57 -16.48
CA ASN A 300 -5.62 -15.57 -17.43
C ASN A 300 -5.98 -16.22 -18.77
N SER A 301 -6.72 -15.49 -19.61
CA SER A 301 -7.26 -16.00 -20.89
C SER A 301 -6.22 -16.24 -21.99
N LYS A 302 -4.94 -15.87 -21.78
CA LYS A 302 -3.90 -15.93 -22.81
C LYS A 302 -2.70 -16.83 -22.47
N THR A 303 -2.48 -17.16 -21.20
CA THR A 303 -1.34 -17.96 -20.73
C THR A 303 -1.67 -18.61 -19.38
N CYS A 304 -1.49 -19.93 -19.24
CA CYS A 304 -1.45 -20.62 -17.94
C CYS A 304 0.00 -20.89 -17.49
N ASP A 305 0.97 -20.24 -18.12
CA ASP A 305 2.27 -20.86 -18.36
C ASP A 305 3.32 -20.60 -17.29
N LYS A 306 3.03 -19.78 -16.27
CA LYS A 306 4.07 -19.32 -15.34
C LYS A 306 3.56 -19.29 -13.90
N ALA A 307 4.01 -20.27 -13.12
CA ALA A 307 4.15 -20.11 -11.69
C ALA A 307 5.28 -19.10 -11.46
N LEU A 308 4.92 -17.90 -11.01
CA LEU A 308 5.87 -16.90 -10.56
C LEU A 308 6.20 -17.17 -9.08
N LEU A 309 7.29 -16.60 -8.57
CA LEU A 309 7.48 -16.57 -7.13
C LEU A 309 6.81 -15.33 -6.56
N CYS A 310 6.25 -15.49 -5.37
CA CYS A 310 5.85 -14.42 -4.49
C CYS A 310 7.13 -13.80 -3.93
N ASN A 311 7.75 -12.96 -4.74
CA ASN A 311 8.75 -12.05 -4.24
C ASN A 311 7.97 -10.99 -3.50
N HIS A 312 8.21 -10.82 -2.20
CA HIS A 312 7.65 -9.69 -1.46
C HIS A 312 8.44 -8.45 -1.80
N GLU A 313 8.46 -8.10 -3.08
CA GLU A 313 8.29 -6.73 -3.48
C GLU A 313 6.78 -6.55 -3.66
N PHE A 314 6.08 -6.54 -2.53
CA PHE A 314 4.98 -5.60 -2.48
C PHE A 314 5.71 -4.26 -2.59
N GLU A 315 5.78 -3.72 -3.81
CA GLU A 315 5.70 -2.28 -3.92
C GLU A 315 4.43 -1.99 -3.13
N ASP A 316 4.60 -1.52 -1.89
CA ASP A 316 3.51 -1.14 -1.04
C ASP A 316 2.81 0.02 -1.70
N LEU A 317 2.00 -0.36 -2.69
CA LEU A 317 0.99 0.45 -3.33
C LEU A 317 -0.22 0.57 -2.38
N ARG A 318 0.05 0.45 -1.06
CA ARG A 318 -0.15 1.43 0.01
C ARG A 318 -1.13 0.95 1.09
N ARG A 319 -0.61 0.17 2.04
CA ARG A 319 -0.69 0.63 3.43
C ARG A 319 0.69 0.99 3.95
N THR A 320 1.18 2.13 3.45
CA THR A 320 2.20 2.89 4.16
C THR A 320 1.76 3.03 5.63
N PRO A 321 2.65 3.23 6.62
CA PRO A 321 2.24 3.46 8.01
C PRO A 321 1.02 4.38 8.14
N GLU A 322 0.91 5.38 7.24
CA GLU A 322 -0.27 6.21 7.01
C GLU A 322 -1.58 5.42 6.87
N ALA A 323 -1.70 4.41 6.01
CA ALA A 323 -2.98 3.75 5.75
C ALA A 323 -3.36 2.72 6.81
N VAL A 324 -2.39 2.14 7.52
CA VAL A 324 -2.67 1.38 8.75
C VAL A 324 -3.20 2.34 9.82
N GLU A 325 -2.52 3.47 10.01
CA GLU A 325 -2.95 4.53 10.93
C GLU A 325 -4.34 5.07 10.58
N LYS A 326 -4.62 5.37 9.30
CA LYS A 326 -5.93 5.83 8.83
C LYS A 326 -7.07 4.91 9.24
N ASP A 327 -6.93 3.62 9.00
CA ASP A 327 -8.00 2.66 9.22
C ASP A 327 -8.21 2.41 10.71
N CYS A 328 -7.14 2.39 11.51
CA CYS A 328 -7.25 2.37 12.97
C CYS A 328 -7.98 3.62 13.47
N PHE A 329 -7.54 4.82 13.05
CA PHE A 329 -8.18 6.07 13.46
C PHE A 329 -9.62 6.22 12.95
N TRP A 330 -9.95 5.63 11.80
CA TRP A 330 -11.31 5.58 11.29
C TRP A 330 -12.18 4.69 12.17
N ASN A 331 -11.80 3.43 12.36
CA ASN A 331 -12.60 2.47 13.11
C ASN A 331 -12.72 2.82 14.61
N GLU A 332 -11.71 3.51 15.16
CA GLU A 332 -11.67 3.93 16.57
C GLU A 332 -12.18 5.37 16.80
N CYS A 333 -12.73 6.03 15.78
CA CYS A 333 -13.19 7.41 15.92
C CYS A 333 -14.38 7.51 16.87
N THR A 334 -14.15 8.13 18.03
CA THR A 334 -15.20 8.37 19.03
C THR A 334 -16.09 9.57 18.70
N LYS A 335 -15.66 10.47 17.81
CA LYS A 335 -16.40 11.72 17.51
C LYS A 335 -17.61 11.48 16.59
N ASN A 336 -17.49 10.58 15.62
CA ASN A 336 -18.62 10.07 14.84
C ASN A 336 -18.33 8.59 14.60
N ALA A 337 -18.82 7.73 15.48
CA ALA A 337 -18.67 6.29 15.32
C ALA A 337 -19.25 5.86 13.96
N GLN A 338 -18.62 4.86 13.34
CA GLN A 338 -19.01 4.21 12.07
C GLN A 338 -18.90 5.08 10.81
N HIS A 339 -18.91 6.41 10.93
CA HIS A 339 -18.80 7.35 9.79
C HIS A 339 -19.86 7.14 8.69
N ASP A 340 -20.94 6.40 8.96
CA ASP A 340 -22.02 6.04 8.01
C ASP A 340 -22.67 7.23 7.30
N ASN A 341 -22.45 8.41 7.87
CA ASN A 341 -23.03 9.66 7.45
C ASN A 341 -22.22 10.38 6.35
N PHE A 342 -20.99 9.98 6.08
CA PHE A 342 -20.14 10.60 5.06
C PHE A 342 -20.47 10.07 3.67
N ILE A 343 -20.57 10.97 2.69
CA ILE A 343 -20.86 10.65 1.30
C ILE A 343 -19.57 10.80 0.51
N SER A 344 -19.19 9.79 -0.26
CA SER A 344 -18.02 9.88 -1.13
C SER A 344 -18.15 11.06 -2.08
N ALA A 345 -17.09 11.84 -2.27
CA ALA A 345 -17.11 12.97 -3.19
C ALA A 345 -17.47 12.56 -4.63
N HIS A 346 -17.15 11.34 -5.02
CA HIS A 346 -17.49 10.77 -6.33
C HIS A 346 -18.99 10.39 -6.44
N GLU A 347 -19.63 10.06 -5.32
CA GLU A 347 -21.03 9.60 -5.29
C GLU A 347 -22.00 10.75 -5.01
N PHE A 348 -21.50 11.90 -4.53
CA PHE A 348 -22.32 13.05 -4.18
C PHE A 348 -23.08 13.61 -5.38
N CYS A 349 -24.41 13.59 -5.25
CA CYS A 349 -25.36 13.95 -6.28
C CYS A 349 -26.44 14.90 -5.74
N LEU A 350 -27.39 15.28 -6.60
CA LEU A 350 -28.45 16.22 -6.24
C LEU A 350 -29.36 15.69 -5.12
N ASN A 351 -29.54 14.36 -5.03
CA ASN A 351 -30.44 13.76 -4.03
C ASN A 351 -29.88 13.82 -2.60
N ASP A 352 -28.56 13.97 -2.46
CA ASP A 352 -27.87 14.10 -1.18
C ASP A 352 -28.05 15.48 -0.55
N LEU A 353 -28.54 16.44 -1.33
CA LEU A 353 -28.92 17.76 -0.87
C LEU A 353 -30.37 17.72 -0.33
N PRO A 354 -30.66 18.44 0.78
CA PRO A 354 -32.03 18.70 1.22
C PRO A 354 -32.91 19.18 0.09
N GLU A 355 -34.19 18.77 0.06
CA GLU A 355 -35.12 19.03 -1.05
C GLU A 355 -35.16 20.52 -1.46
N TYR A 356 -35.15 21.43 -0.49
CA TYR A 356 -35.17 22.87 -0.70
C TYR A 356 -33.87 23.47 -1.27
N CYS A 357 -32.83 22.66 -1.48
CA CYS A 357 -31.54 23.09 -2.05
C CYS A 357 -31.06 22.20 -3.21
N ARG A 358 -31.94 21.35 -3.75
CA ARG A 358 -31.68 20.47 -4.90
C ARG A 358 -31.65 21.22 -6.23
N TYR A 359 -30.70 22.15 -6.37
CA TYR A 359 -30.47 22.91 -7.60
C TYR A 359 -29.15 22.46 -8.27
N PRO A 360 -29.11 22.30 -9.60
CA PRO A 360 -27.89 21.91 -10.31
C PRO A 360 -26.69 22.81 -10.00
N GLU A 361 -26.91 24.12 -9.84
CA GLU A 361 -25.89 25.10 -9.50
C GLU A 361 -25.31 24.86 -8.10
N MET A 362 -26.13 24.42 -7.14
CA MET A 362 -25.69 24.07 -5.78
C MET A 362 -24.83 22.81 -5.80
N LEU A 363 -25.24 21.78 -6.55
CA LEU A 363 -24.44 20.57 -6.75
C LEU A 363 -23.09 20.91 -7.39
N GLN A 364 -23.11 21.68 -8.49
CA GLN A 364 -21.91 22.11 -9.19
C GLN A 364 -20.98 22.93 -8.28
N TYR A 365 -21.56 23.78 -7.42
CA TYR A 365 -20.80 24.55 -6.45
C TYR A 365 -20.09 23.65 -5.43
N VAL A 366 -20.80 22.69 -4.85
CA VAL A 366 -20.21 21.73 -3.90
C VAL A 366 -19.13 20.89 -4.58
N GLN A 367 -19.36 20.43 -5.81
CA GLN A 367 -18.38 19.68 -6.59
C GLN A 367 -17.12 20.52 -6.88
N ASN A 368 -17.25 21.80 -7.22
CA ASN A 368 -16.11 22.70 -7.42
C ASN A 368 -15.30 22.93 -6.14
N ILE A 369 -15.97 23.08 -4.98
CA ILE A 369 -15.30 23.14 -3.68
C ILE A 369 -14.60 21.81 -3.35
N SER A 370 -15.25 20.69 -3.69
CA SER A 370 -14.71 19.35 -3.52
C SER A 370 -13.43 19.14 -4.33
N SER A 371 -13.41 19.51 -5.61
CA SER A 371 -12.21 19.39 -6.46
C SER A 371 -11.02 20.22 -5.96
N ARG A 372 -11.26 21.26 -5.17
CA ARG A 372 -10.22 22.10 -4.54
C ARG A 372 -9.82 21.63 -3.15
N THR A 373 -10.56 20.70 -2.57
CA THR A 373 -10.25 20.13 -1.25
C THR A 373 -9.11 19.13 -1.39
N ILE A 374 -8.14 19.24 -0.50
CA ILE A 374 -6.88 18.49 -0.56
C ILE A 374 -6.66 17.77 0.76
N ARG A 375 -5.90 16.67 0.69
CA ARG A 375 -5.49 15.93 1.89
C ARG A 375 -4.10 16.39 2.32
N LEU A 376 -3.94 16.58 3.62
CA LEU A 376 -2.67 16.94 4.23
C LEU A 376 -2.07 15.75 4.98
N ARG A 377 -0.76 15.57 4.81
CA ARG A 377 0.08 14.67 5.60
C ARG A 377 1.20 15.49 6.23
N VAL A 378 1.06 15.81 7.51
CA VAL A 378 2.04 16.62 8.24
C VAL A 378 3.03 15.67 8.89
N GLY A 379 4.26 15.63 8.40
CA GLY A 379 5.27 14.66 8.82
C GLY A 379 5.99 14.96 10.13
N CYS A 380 5.79 16.15 10.72
CA CYS A 380 6.37 16.49 12.01
C CYS A 380 5.45 17.36 12.87
N THR A 381 5.79 17.47 14.15
CA THR A 381 5.15 18.39 15.09
C THR A 381 6.20 19.34 15.65
N SER A 382 6.06 20.63 15.37
CA SER A 382 7.08 21.61 15.73
C SER A 382 7.29 21.72 17.23
N SER A 383 8.55 21.87 17.65
CA SER A 383 8.94 22.18 19.03
C SER A 383 8.30 23.47 19.58
N GLU A 384 7.89 24.38 18.68
CA GLU A 384 7.28 25.68 19.00
C GLU A 384 5.77 25.62 19.25
N ARG A 385 5.11 24.46 19.16
CA ARG A 385 3.66 24.39 19.46
C ARG A 385 3.39 24.86 20.90
N PRO A 386 2.37 25.70 21.13
CA PRO A 386 2.07 26.21 22.45
C PRO A 386 1.34 25.15 23.29
N LYS A 387 1.46 25.25 24.62
CA LYS A 387 0.86 24.34 25.62
C LYS A 387 -0.62 24.06 25.43
N ASN A 388 -1.35 25.01 24.86
CA ASN A 388 -2.79 24.95 24.65
C ASN A 388 -3.20 24.47 23.24
N ASN A 389 -2.26 24.06 22.39
CA ASN A 389 -2.57 23.53 21.06
C ASN A 389 -2.71 22.00 21.10
N ASN A 390 -3.57 21.48 20.23
CA ASN A 390 -3.59 20.07 19.89
C ASN A 390 -2.18 19.62 19.46
N PHE A 391 -1.81 18.40 19.84
CA PHE A 391 -0.48 17.83 19.59
C PHE A 391 0.69 18.48 20.36
N TYR A 392 0.43 19.29 21.39
CA TYR A 392 1.49 19.81 22.27
C TYR A 392 2.38 18.70 22.88
N ASN A 393 1.80 17.53 23.18
CA ASN A 393 2.54 16.39 23.73
C ASN A 393 3.42 15.68 22.68
N CYS A 394 3.29 16.02 21.40
CA CYS A 394 4.06 15.43 20.30
C CYS A 394 5.17 16.36 19.80
N ARG A 395 5.47 17.46 20.49
CA ARG A 395 6.47 18.44 20.04
C ARG A 395 7.85 17.84 19.82
N GLY A 396 8.48 18.20 18.70
CA GLY A 396 9.79 17.70 18.30
C GLY A 396 9.79 16.26 17.80
N THR A 397 8.61 15.68 17.53
CA THR A 397 8.49 14.31 17.01
C THR A 397 8.05 14.30 15.55
N ASP A 398 8.39 13.22 14.86
CA ASP A 398 7.96 12.93 13.48
C ASP A 398 6.65 12.14 13.42
N VAL A 399 5.76 12.37 14.39
CA VAL A 399 4.43 11.75 14.38
C VAL A 399 3.64 12.31 13.19
N LEU A 400 3.29 11.41 12.28
CA LEU A 400 2.47 11.70 11.13
C LEU A 400 1.06 12.14 11.56
N ARG A 401 0.58 13.24 10.99
CA ARG A 401 -0.78 13.74 11.22
C ARG A 401 -1.52 13.92 9.91
N LEU A 402 -2.77 13.46 9.90
CA LEU A 402 -3.64 13.50 8.73
C LEU A 402 -4.71 14.55 8.91
N GLY A 403 -4.92 15.38 7.89
CA GLY A 403 -5.96 16.40 7.92
C GLY A 403 -6.37 16.84 6.53
N SER A 404 -7.09 17.97 6.51
CA SER A 404 -7.66 18.53 5.29
C SER A 404 -7.18 19.95 5.07
N GLY A 405 -7.19 20.37 3.82
CA GLY A 405 -7.00 21.75 3.43
C GLY A 405 -7.77 22.01 2.15
N TRP A 406 -7.54 23.17 1.55
CA TRP A 406 -8.04 23.44 0.21
C TRP A 406 -7.21 24.51 -0.49
N ILE A 407 -7.27 24.49 -1.82
CA ILE A 407 -6.53 25.39 -2.70
C ILE A 407 -7.25 26.74 -2.71
N HIS A 408 -6.57 27.76 -2.19
CA HIS A 408 -7.10 29.11 -2.07
C HIS A 408 -6.82 29.96 -3.30
N ASP A 409 -5.59 29.88 -3.83
CA ASP A 409 -5.10 30.74 -4.92
C ASP A 409 -3.96 30.05 -5.69
N LEU A 410 -3.68 30.52 -6.91
CA LEU A 410 -2.60 30.04 -7.78
C LEU A 410 -1.93 31.23 -8.47
N LYS A 411 -0.62 31.35 -8.30
CA LYS A 411 0.18 32.42 -8.94
C LYS A 411 1.25 31.81 -9.84
N SER A 412 1.52 32.45 -10.97
CA SER A 412 2.62 32.07 -11.87
C SER A 412 3.76 33.05 -11.74
N PHE A 413 4.99 32.55 -11.87
CA PHE A 413 6.20 33.35 -11.83
C PHE A 413 7.14 32.92 -12.97
N GLU A 414 7.90 33.90 -13.45
CA GLU A 414 9.05 33.70 -14.33
C GLU A 414 10.33 33.97 -13.52
N GLY A 415 11.41 33.27 -13.82
CA GLY A 415 12.66 33.26 -13.04
C GLY A 415 12.94 31.91 -12.36
N PRO A 416 14.13 31.74 -11.76
CA PRO A 416 14.56 30.46 -11.21
C PRO A 416 13.61 29.96 -10.09
N CYS A 417 13.11 28.74 -10.26
CA CYS A 417 12.19 28.09 -9.35
C CYS A 417 12.80 27.90 -7.96
N GLN A 418 12.02 28.25 -6.93
CA GLN A 418 12.44 28.24 -5.52
C GLN A 418 12.12 26.91 -4.80
N CYS A 419 11.74 25.84 -5.52
CA CYS A 419 11.55 24.53 -4.87
C CYS A 419 12.90 23.89 -4.53
N SER A 420 12.92 23.01 -3.53
CA SER A 420 14.14 22.31 -3.09
C SER A 420 14.85 21.55 -4.21
N GLU A 421 14.10 21.04 -5.20
CA GLU A 421 14.68 20.32 -6.35
C GLU A 421 15.38 21.26 -7.34
N CYS A 422 14.90 22.49 -7.49
CA CYS A 422 15.47 23.47 -8.42
C CYS A 422 16.51 24.37 -7.76
N PHE A 423 16.42 24.59 -6.45
CA PHE A 423 17.30 25.51 -5.71
C PHE A 423 18.77 25.11 -5.82
N ASP A 424 19.08 23.82 -5.75
CA ASP A 424 20.44 23.27 -5.87
C ASP A 424 20.77 22.77 -7.29
N SER A 425 19.85 22.93 -8.25
CA SER A 425 20.05 22.46 -9.62
C SER A 425 20.83 23.47 -10.45
N ASN A 426 21.80 22.99 -11.23
CA ASN A 426 22.50 23.82 -12.23
C ASN A 426 21.59 24.24 -13.41
N SER A 427 20.38 23.67 -13.51
CA SER A 427 19.39 23.98 -14.53
C SER A 427 18.01 24.15 -13.89
N PRO A 428 17.78 25.22 -13.10
CA PRO A 428 16.49 25.44 -12.46
C PRO A 428 15.42 25.71 -13.51
N HIS A 429 14.19 25.26 -13.24
CA HIS A 429 13.05 25.65 -14.07
C HIS A 429 12.83 27.17 -13.95
N HIS A 430 12.65 27.85 -15.09
CA HIS A 430 12.44 29.31 -15.12
C HIS A 430 10.97 29.73 -15.10
N LYS A 431 10.05 28.77 -15.24
CA LYS A 431 8.62 29.01 -15.13
C LYS A 431 8.06 28.08 -14.06
N TRP A 432 7.35 28.65 -13.10
CA TRP A 432 6.82 27.89 -11.98
C TRP A 432 5.58 28.55 -11.39
N HIS A 433 4.89 27.79 -10.55
CA HIS A 433 3.62 28.18 -9.96
C HIS A 433 3.61 27.97 -8.45
N LEU A 434 3.04 28.95 -7.77
CA LEU A 434 2.84 28.94 -6.33
C LEU A 434 1.37 28.61 -6.03
N VAL A 435 1.15 27.46 -5.42
CA VAL A 435 -0.17 26.97 -5.00
C VAL A 435 -0.40 27.39 -3.56
N VAL A 436 -1.35 28.29 -3.30
CA VAL A 436 -1.67 28.76 -1.95
C VAL A 436 -2.69 27.82 -1.31
N VAL A 437 -2.32 27.21 -0.19
CA VAL A 437 -3.14 26.28 0.58
C VAL A 437 -3.61 26.94 1.86
N LYS A 438 -4.89 26.79 2.18
CA LYS A 438 -5.46 27.20 3.47
C LYS A 438 -5.89 25.95 4.25
N THR A 439 -5.61 25.95 5.55
CA THR A 439 -5.95 24.88 6.50
C THR A 439 -6.10 25.47 7.91
N ALA A 440 -6.28 24.61 8.90
CA ALA A 440 -6.37 25.00 10.30
C ALA A 440 -4.96 25.11 10.94
N CYS A 441 -4.75 26.08 11.85
CA CYS A 441 -3.48 26.22 12.60
C CYS A 441 -3.19 25.01 13.48
N GLN A 442 -4.22 24.32 13.95
CA GLN A 442 -4.07 23.05 14.65
C GLN A 442 -3.48 21.95 13.75
N MET A 443 -3.69 22.01 12.42
CA MET A 443 -3.10 21.05 11.49
C MET A 443 -1.64 21.40 11.18
N VAL A 444 -1.40 22.59 10.66
CA VAL A 444 -0.06 23.09 10.33
C VAL A 444 0.17 24.38 11.10
N TYR A 445 1.21 24.43 11.94
CA TYR A 445 1.38 25.50 12.91
C TYR A 445 2.38 26.60 12.50
N ASN A 446 3.49 26.23 11.87
CA ASN A 446 4.58 27.15 11.49
C ASN A 446 5.30 26.65 10.22
N LEU A 447 6.42 27.30 9.88
CA LEU A 447 7.19 27.00 8.66
C LEU A 447 7.79 25.59 8.67
N GLU A 448 8.25 25.12 9.83
CA GLU A 448 8.79 23.77 10.01
C GLU A 448 7.76 22.71 9.61
N GLU A 449 6.57 22.78 10.20
CA GLU A 449 5.48 21.84 9.85
C GLU A 449 5.01 22.01 8.40
N ALA A 450 4.99 23.25 7.89
CA ALA A 450 4.62 23.50 6.50
C ALA A 450 5.59 22.82 5.53
N LYS A 451 6.90 22.93 5.76
CA LYS A 451 7.93 22.25 4.96
C LYS A 451 7.86 20.72 5.06
N ALA A 452 7.49 20.21 6.23
CA ALA A 452 7.25 18.78 6.45
C ALA A 452 5.87 18.28 5.96
N THR A 453 5.03 19.15 5.39
CA THR A 453 3.69 18.78 4.95
C THR A 453 3.69 18.33 3.49
N LYS A 454 3.16 17.14 3.21
CA LYS A 454 2.76 16.70 1.87
C LYS A 454 1.29 17.01 1.62
N VAL A 455 1.01 17.49 0.42
CA VAL A 455 -0.31 17.96 -0.02
C VAL A 455 -0.78 17.09 -1.18
N ASP A 456 -1.72 16.20 -0.91
CA ASP A 456 -2.27 15.27 -1.90
C ASP A 456 -3.51 15.90 -2.57
N LEU A 457 -3.37 16.22 -3.86
CA LEU A 457 -4.38 16.77 -4.77
C LEU A 457 -5.19 15.63 -5.41
N PHE A 458 -6.46 15.86 -5.73
CA PHE A 458 -7.32 14.93 -6.49
C PHE A 458 -7.47 13.53 -5.87
N TYR A 459 -7.51 13.44 -4.54
CA TYR A 459 -7.69 12.18 -3.82
C TYR A 459 -9.18 11.88 -3.55
N ASP A 460 -9.97 11.70 -4.61
CA ASP A 460 -11.42 11.49 -4.51
C ASP A 460 -11.81 10.09 -4.03
N GLU A 461 -11.00 9.09 -4.38
CA GLU A 461 -11.20 7.68 -4.07
C GLU A 461 -9.84 7.00 -3.89
N GLU A 462 -9.80 5.79 -3.31
CA GLU A 462 -8.53 5.10 -3.07
C GLU A 462 -7.81 4.76 -4.39
N SER A 463 -8.58 4.51 -5.46
CA SER A 463 -8.04 4.21 -6.79
C SER A 463 -7.21 5.38 -7.37
N CYS A 464 -7.48 6.63 -6.98
CA CYS A 464 -6.71 7.81 -7.42
C CYS A 464 -5.23 7.73 -7.07
N ARG A 465 -4.89 7.03 -5.98
CA ARG A 465 -3.49 6.79 -5.58
C ARG A 465 -2.78 5.83 -6.52
N ILE A 466 -3.52 4.83 -7.00
CA ILE A 466 -3.01 3.71 -7.79
C ILE A 466 -2.91 4.11 -9.27
N ASP A 467 -3.91 4.85 -9.77
CA ASP A 467 -3.94 5.28 -11.17
C ASP A 467 -3.13 6.56 -11.45
N GLY A 468 -2.59 7.23 -10.43
CA GLY A 468 -1.75 8.42 -10.59
C GLY A 468 -2.51 9.70 -10.93
N ARG A 469 -3.84 9.70 -10.81
CA ARG A 469 -4.66 10.93 -10.77
C ARG A 469 -4.27 11.78 -9.57
N MET A 470 -4.01 11.16 -8.42
CA MET A 470 -3.54 11.88 -7.24
C MET A 470 -2.15 12.47 -7.49
N LYS A 471 -2.00 13.78 -7.33
CA LYS A 471 -0.71 14.49 -7.39
C LYS A 471 -0.30 14.91 -5.99
N THR A 472 0.98 14.89 -5.66
CA THR A 472 1.47 15.32 -4.34
C THR A 472 2.43 16.49 -4.50
N LEU A 473 2.17 17.56 -3.76
CA LEU A 473 3.08 18.69 -3.59
C LEU A 473 3.70 18.66 -2.18
N THR A 474 4.80 19.39 -1.99
CA THR A 474 5.39 19.62 -0.66
C THR A 474 5.20 21.09 -0.28
N GLY A 475 4.84 21.34 0.98
CA GLY A 475 4.76 22.71 1.48
C GLY A 475 6.14 23.38 1.47
N ASN A 476 6.15 24.69 1.25
CA ASN A 476 7.37 25.44 0.97
C ASN A 476 7.53 26.65 1.91
N GLY A 477 6.51 27.51 1.99
CA GLY A 477 6.57 28.75 2.74
C GLY A 477 5.27 29.11 3.45
N VAL A 478 5.35 29.98 4.46
CA VAL A 478 4.18 30.51 5.19
C VAL A 478 3.70 31.80 4.54
N VAL A 479 2.40 31.88 4.26
CA VAL A 479 1.75 33.09 3.73
C VAL A 479 1.09 33.87 4.86
N LYS A 480 0.37 33.18 5.74
CA LYS A 480 -0.34 33.79 6.86
C LYS A 480 -0.57 32.80 7.99
N ARG A 481 -0.49 33.29 9.23
CA ARG A 481 -0.88 32.55 10.44
C ARG A 481 -1.80 33.42 11.32
N ASP A 482 -2.98 32.92 11.66
CA ASP A 482 -3.90 33.50 12.65
C ASP A 482 -4.36 32.41 13.62
N VAL A 483 -3.56 32.19 14.67
CA VAL A 483 -3.84 31.18 15.71
C VAL A 483 -5.20 31.40 16.36
N ALA A 484 -5.60 32.65 16.58
CA ALA A 484 -6.88 32.97 17.21
C ALA A 484 -8.09 32.72 16.29
N ALA A 485 -7.89 32.57 14.97
CA ALA A 485 -8.94 32.14 14.04
C ALA A 485 -8.81 30.65 13.69
N ASP A 486 -7.80 29.97 14.24
CA ASP A 486 -7.37 28.66 13.80
C ASP A 486 -7.15 28.59 12.28
N VAL A 487 -6.57 29.64 11.67
CA VAL A 487 -6.32 29.71 10.21
C VAL A 487 -4.84 29.76 9.91
N PHE A 488 -4.38 28.81 9.11
CA PHE A 488 -3.03 28.77 8.57
C PHE A 488 -3.07 28.77 7.04
N VAL A 489 -2.23 29.59 6.43
CA VAL A 489 -2.09 29.69 4.98
C VAL A 489 -0.62 29.53 4.64
N PHE A 490 -0.31 28.55 3.81
CA PHE A 490 1.03 28.26 3.33
C PHE A 490 1.00 28.06 1.83
N ASN A 491 2.16 27.93 1.22
CA ASN A 491 2.27 27.68 -0.21
C ASN A 491 3.04 26.41 -0.51
N CYS A 492 2.74 25.83 -1.67
CA CYS A 492 3.51 24.79 -2.33
C CYS A 492 4.04 25.35 -3.66
N ILE A 493 5.10 24.74 -4.20
CA ILE A 493 5.65 25.09 -5.52
C ILE A 493 5.47 23.92 -6.47
N THR A 494 5.12 24.21 -7.73
CA THR A 494 5.16 23.25 -8.84
C THR A 494 5.71 23.93 -10.09
N HIS A 495 6.49 23.21 -10.89
CA HIS A 495 6.88 23.60 -12.25
C HIS A 495 6.15 22.77 -13.32
N ASP A 496 5.12 22.01 -12.94
CA ASP A 496 4.22 21.30 -13.86
C ASP A 496 3.14 22.26 -14.39
N ASP A 497 3.35 22.74 -15.62
CA ASP A 497 2.43 23.63 -16.35
C ASP A 497 1.04 23.01 -16.57
N SER A 498 0.96 21.68 -16.76
CA SER A 498 -0.31 20.99 -16.95
C SER A 498 -1.12 21.00 -15.66
N LEU A 499 -0.48 20.64 -14.54
CA LEU A 499 -1.09 20.71 -13.22
C LEU A 499 -1.56 22.13 -12.90
N ALA A 500 -0.73 23.14 -13.17
CA ALA A 500 -1.09 24.53 -12.91
C ALA A 500 -2.27 25.00 -13.77
N LYS A 501 -2.36 24.56 -15.03
CA LYS A 501 -3.52 24.81 -15.89
C LYS A 501 -4.78 24.18 -15.31
N ASP A 502 -4.72 22.92 -14.87
CA ASP A 502 -5.84 22.22 -14.26
C ASP A 502 -6.32 22.93 -12.99
N LEU A 503 -5.39 23.32 -12.10
CA LEU A 503 -5.71 24.07 -10.89
C LEU A 503 -6.32 25.44 -11.19
N ARG A 504 -5.84 26.14 -12.23
CA ARG A 504 -6.42 27.42 -12.67
C ARG A 504 -7.86 27.23 -13.15
N ASN A 505 -8.12 26.19 -13.94
CA ASN A 505 -9.45 25.87 -14.43
C ASN A 505 -10.42 25.59 -13.26
N LEU A 506 -9.97 24.86 -12.23
CA LEU A 506 -10.78 24.60 -11.02
C LEU A 506 -11.09 25.88 -10.23
N LEU A 507 -10.12 26.80 -10.12
CA LEU A 507 -10.33 28.09 -9.47
C LEU A 507 -11.34 28.95 -10.25
N LEU A 508 -11.20 29.02 -11.57
CA LEU A 508 -12.11 29.76 -12.45
C LEU A 508 -13.53 29.18 -12.45
N ALA A 509 -13.67 27.85 -12.46
CA ALA A 509 -14.97 27.17 -12.38
C ALA A 509 -15.75 27.55 -11.11
N THR A 510 -15.04 27.81 -9.99
CA THR A 510 -15.70 28.24 -8.75
C THR A 510 -16.22 29.69 -8.84
N VAL A 511 -15.52 30.57 -9.57
CA VAL A 511 -15.89 31.98 -9.73
C VAL A 511 -17.04 32.15 -10.75
N GLY A 512 -17.10 31.28 -11.76
CA GLY A 512 -18.09 31.33 -12.82
C GLY A 512 -19.50 30.89 -12.43
N ILE A 513 -19.69 30.29 -11.25
CA ILE A 513 -21.03 29.97 -10.76
C ILE A 513 -21.73 31.28 -10.41
N ASP A 514 -22.79 31.58 -11.16
CA ASP A 514 -23.59 32.78 -10.99
C ASP A 514 -24.19 32.81 -9.57
N SER A 515 -23.49 33.51 -8.68
CA SER A 515 -23.94 33.70 -7.31
C SER A 515 -25.32 34.34 -7.24
N THR A 516 -25.77 35.06 -8.29
CA THR A 516 -27.08 35.70 -8.30
C THR A 516 -28.21 34.69 -8.34
N SER A 517 -28.07 33.58 -9.07
CA SER A 517 -29.06 32.49 -9.13
C SER A 517 -29.24 31.80 -7.77
N ILE A 518 -28.14 31.56 -7.04
CA ILE A 518 -28.20 30.99 -5.69
C ILE A 518 -28.71 32.03 -4.67
N THR A 519 -28.39 33.32 -4.84
CA THR A 519 -28.83 34.39 -3.92
C THR A 519 -30.34 34.64 -3.95
N LYS A 520 -31.02 34.46 -5.09
CA LYS A 520 -32.49 34.67 -5.18
C LYS A 520 -33.29 33.71 -4.28
N GLN A 521 -32.68 32.60 -3.88
CA GLN A 521 -33.29 31.58 -3.01
C GLN A 521 -32.72 31.59 -1.57
N GLN A 522 -31.85 32.55 -1.23
CA GLN A 522 -31.06 32.60 0.01
C GLN A 522 -31.87 32.52 1.30
N ALA A 523 -33.09 33.08 1.34
CA ALA A 523 -33.89 33.10 2.56
C ALA A 523 -34.22 31.67 3.07
N LYS A 524 -34.33 30.69 2.17
CA LYS A 524 -34.56 29.27 2.50
C LYS A 524 -33.27 28.47 2.69
N LEU A 525 -32.13 29.03 2.28
CA LEU A 525 -30.83 28.36 2.28
C LEU A 525 -29.95 28.74 3.47
N ALA A 526 -30.40 29.66 4.33
CA ALA A 526 -29.64 30.21 5.45
C ALA A 526 -29.06 29.16 6.40
N ASP A 527 -29.71 28.00 6.46
CA ASP A 527 -29.38 26.96 7.43
C ASP A 527 -28.57 25.82 6.83
N ILE A 528 -28.25 25.77 5.54
CA ILE A 528 -27.43 24.65 5.04
C ILE A 528 -25.94 24.82 5.39
N CYS A 529 -25.34 23.74 5.89
CA CYS A 529 -23.90 23.63 6.14
C CYS A 529 -23.36 22.39 5.45
N ILE A 530 -22.36 22.55 4.59
CA ILE A 530 -21.72 21.45 3.87
C ILE A 530 -20.23 21.43 4.23
N THR A 531 -19.72 20.29 4.66
CA THR A 531 -18.28 20.10 4.91
C THR A 531 -17.70 19.19 3.84
N VAL A 532 -16.58 19.59 3.25
CA VAL A 532 -15.81 18.72 2.35
C VAL A 532 -14.44 18.49 2.96
N SER A 533 -14.04 17.23 3.14
CA SER A 533 -12.80 16.92 3.86
C SER A 533 -12.26 15.52 3.55
N HIS A 534 -11.09 15.21 4.11
CA HIS A 534 -10.48 13.88 4.14
C HIS A 534 -10.51 13.35 5.59
N PRO A 535 -11.66 12.84 6.06
CA PRO A 535 -11.80 12.36 7.42
C PRO A 535 -10.79 11.25 7.73
N HIS A 536 -10.02 11.42 8.80
CA HIS A 536 -8.83 10.61 9.15
C HIS A 536 -7.82 10.42 8.02
N GLY A 537 -7.84 11.26 6.99
CA GLY A 537 -7.03 11.07 5.79
C GLY A 537 -7.58 10.03 4.81
N GLN A 538 -8.82 9.55 4.94
CA GLN A 538 -9.47 8.73 3.92
C GLN A 538 -9.69 9.52 2.61
N SER A 539 -10.22 8.83 1.60
CA SER A 539 -10.68 9.47 0.37
C SER A 539 -11.66 10.61 0.67
N LYS A 540 -11.79 11.55 -0.27
CA LYS A 540 -12.57 12.76 -0.04
C LYS A 540 -14.03 12.45 0.26
N GLN A 541 -14.56 13.03 1.33
CA GLN A 541 -15.93 12.86 1.78
C GLN A 541 -16.63 14.21 1.90
N ILE A 542 -17.94 14.18 1.68
CA ILE A 542 -18.86 15.31 1.80
C ILE A 542 -19.88 14.98 2.89
N LYS A 543 -20.22 15.98 3.71
CA LYS A 543 -21.34 15.88 4.64
C LYS A 543 -22.19 17.12 4.59
N VAL A 544 -23.50 16.92 4.49
CA VAL A 544 -24.52 17.96 4.60
C VAL A 544 -25.11 17.94 6.01
N GLY A 545 -25.38 19.12 6.53
CA GLY A 545 -26.08 19.36 7.78
C GLY A 545 -26.58 20.79 7.84
N GLU A 546 -26.79 21.28 9.04
CA GLU A 546 -27.45 22.55 9.31
C GLU A 546 -26.58 23.50 10.12
N SER A 547 -26.67 24.80 9.83
CA SER A 547 -26.10 25.89 10.61
C SER A 547 -27.01 26.13 11.82
N LEU A 548 -26.45 26.10 13.03
CA LEU A 548 -27.22 26.21 14.27
C LEU A 548 -27.17 27.61 14.86
N LYS A 549 -25.96 28.19 14.95
CA LYS A 549 -25.77 29.48 15.64
C LYS A 549 -24.58 30.24 15.11
N TRP A 550 -24.83 31.50 14.74
CA TRP A 550 -23.84 32.48 14.35
C TRP A 550 -23.41 33.30 15.56
N MET A 551 -22.15 33.19 15.97
CA MET A 551 -21.60 33.89 17.13
C MET A 551 -20.63 34.98 16.68
N LYS A 552 -20.93 36.24 17.02
CA LYS A 552 -19.99 37.36 16.87
C LYS A 552 -19.06 37.39 18.08
N THR A 553 -17.76 37.30 17.84
CA THR A 553 -16.76 37.47 18.90
C THR A 553 -16.47 38.96 19.15
N LYS A 554 -16.51 39.39 20.43
CA LYS A 554 -16.36 40.80 20.83
C LYS A 554 -15.04 41.46 20.40
N ARG A 555 -13.99 40.68 20.14
CA ARG A 555 -12.63 41.22 19.96
C ARG A 555 -12.14 41.41 18.52
N ARG A 556 -12.71 40.77 17.47
CA ARG A 556 -12.08 40.81 16.12
C ARG A 556 -13.03 40.68 14.90
N CYS A 557 -14.32 40.93 15.04
CA CYS A 557 -15.29 40.66 13.95
C CYS A 557 -15.16 39.24 13.35
N LYS A 558 -14.74 38.26 14.17
CA LYS A 558 -14.71 36.86 13.75
C LYS A 558 -16.10 36.28 13.99
N ILE A 559 -16.63 35.64 12.96
CA ILE A 559 -17.85 34.86 13.06
C ILE A 559 -17.42 33.43 13.33
N GLN A 560 -17.99 32.85 14.38
CA GLN A 560 -17.97 31.41 14.60
C GLN A 560 -19.35 30.86 14.29
N VAL A 561 -19.41 29.75 13.57
CA VAL A 561 -20.67 29.07 13.29
C VAL A 561 -20.63 27.69 13.89
N ALA A 562 -21.65 27.36 14.66
CA ALA A 562 -21.92 26.00 15.09
C ALA A 562 -22.80 25.29 14.05
N TYR A 563 -22.56 24.02 13.77
CA TYR A 563 -23.31 23.27 12.76
C TYR A 563 -23.40 21.77 13.06
N THR A 564 -24.36 21.08 12.44
CA THR A 564 -24.63 19.64 12.61
C THR A 564 -23.90 18.75 11.61
N ALA A 565 -23.38 19.28 10.50
CA ALA A 565 -22.60 18.50 9.55
C ALA A 565 -21.44 17.79 10.26
N ALA A 566 -21.43 16.46 10.19
CA ALA A 566 -20.48 15.58 10.85
C ALA A 566 -19.03 15.88 10.43
N THR A 567 -18.11 15.84 11.39
CA THR A 567 -16.68 16.07 11.17
C THR A 567 -15.87 15.28 12.19
N CYS A 568 -14.69 14.80 11.80
CA CYS A 568 -13.76 14.08 12.68
C CYS A 568 -12.45 14.87 12.82
N PRO A 569 -11.48 14.42 13.64
CA PRO A 569 -10.17 15.07 13.74
C PRO A 569 -9.49 15.31 12.36
N GLY A 570 -9.54 14.34 11.45
CA GLY A 570 -8.96 14.49 10.09
C GLY A 570 -9.75 15.43 9.17
N SER A 571 -10.97 15.82 9.53
CA SER A 571 -11.73 16.86 8.81
C SER A 571 -11.19 18.28 9.06
N SER A 572 -10.30 18.44 10.06
CA SER A 572 -9.71 19.73 10.42
C SER A 572 -9.02 20.40 9.24
N GLY A 573 -9.29 21.69 9.04
CA GLY A 573 -8.75 22.47 7.94
C GLY A 573 -9.50 22.36 6.61
N GLY A 574 -10.42 21.40 6.47
CA GLY A 574 -11.29 21.28 5.30
C GLY A 574 -12.28 22.46 5.19
N PRO A 575 -12.73 22.81 3.98
CA PRO A 575 -13.71 23.88 3.78
C PRO A 575 -15.06 23.53 4.39
N VAL A 576 -15.64 24.50 5.06
CA VAL A 576 -17.05 24.51 5.48
C VAL A 576 -17.77 25.52 4.62
N VAL A 577 -18.75 25.06 3.85
CA VAL A 577 -19.62 25.87 3.01
C VAL A 577 -20.88 26.21 3.79
N MET A 578 -21.13 27.50 3.96
CA MET A 578 -22.34 28.04 4.57
C MET A 578 -22.83 29.18 3.70
N LEU A 579 -24.14 29.27 3.52
CA LEU A 579 -24.78 30.36 2.79
C LEU A 579 -25.23 31.42 3.81
N ASP A 580 -24.53 32.55 3.87
CA ASP A 580 -24.94 33.67 4.74
C ASP A 580 -26.12 34.40 4.07
N PRO A 581 -27.34 34.35 4.64
CA PRO A 581 -28.50 35.01 4.05
C PRO A 581 -28.37 36.54 4.00
N ARG A 582 -27.40 37.12 4.71
CA ARG A 582 -27.14 38.57 4.73
C ARG A 582 -26.08 38.99 3.73
N SER A 583 -25.40 38.05 3.07
CA SER A 583 -24.36 38.37 2.10
C SER A 583 -24.99 38.39 0.70
N THR A 584 -24.97 39.55 0.05
CA THR A 584 -25.37 39.71 -1.36
C THR A 584 -24.42 39.00 -2.34
N TYR A 585 -23.28 38.52 -1.84
CA TYR A 585 -22.35 37.71 -2.59
C TYR A 585 -22.36 36.32 -1.98
N MET A 586 -22.30 35.27 -2.81
CA MET A 586 -21.69 34.00 -2.39
C MET A 586 -20.19 34.25 -2.12
N THR A 587 -19.89 35.04 -1.09
CA THR A 587 -18.64 34.84 -0.40
C THR A 587 -18.77 33.46 0.19
N SER A 588 -18.19 32.46 -0.47
CA SER A 588 -17.93 31.18 0.14
C SER A 588 -17.32 31.53 1.51
N TRP A 589 -18.09 31.40 2.59
CA TRP A 589 -17.57 31.61 3.92
C TRP A 589 -16.75 30.38 4.22
N SER A 590 -15.59 30.29 3.58
CA SER A 590 -14.67 29.17 3.71
C SER A 590 -13.90 29.34 5.00
N ALA A 591 -14.67 29.19 6.06
CA ALA A 591 -14.18 28.87 7.37
C ALA A 591 -13.49 27.50 7.28
N VAL A 592 -12.42 27.36 8.04
CA VAL A 592 -11.77 26.07 8.21
C VAL A 592 -12.45 25.39 9.38
N HIS A 593 -12.73 24.10 9.27
CA HIS A 593 -13.17 23.35 10.43
C HIS A 593 -12.07 23.38 11.50
N SER A 594 -12.39 23.95 12.65
CA SER A 594 -11.58 23.93 13.86
C SER A 594 -12.13 22.85 14.78
N SER A 595 -11.28 22.04 15.43
CA SER A 595 -11.74 21.01 16.36
C SER A 595 -12.70 21.66 17.37
N GLY A 596 -13.96 21.21 17.31
CA GLY A 596 -15.03 21.79 18.12
C GLY A 596 -14.73 21.62 19.61
N ASP A 597 -15.45 22.39 20.42
CA ASP A 597 -15.45 22.21 21.88
C ASP A 597 -16.07 20.84 22.19
N SER A 598 -15.22 19.84 22.44
CA SER A 598 -15.60 18.44 22.61
C SER A 598 -16.69 18.25 23.68
N LYS A 599 -16.80 19.19 24.62
CA LYS A 599 -17.77 19.15 25.71
C LYS A 599 -19.23 19.32 25.28
N LYS A 600 -19.52 19.84 24.08
CA LYS A 600 -20.91 20.08 23.62
C LYS A 600 -21.29 19.28 22.38
N GLY A 601 -20.39 18.45 21.83
CA GLY A 601 -20.65 17.67 20.61
C GLY A 601 -20.87 18.49 19.33
N LEU A 602 -20.87 19.82 19.40
CA LEU A 602 -21.13 20.70 18.25
C LEU A 602 -19.85 21.01 17.48
N ASN A 603 -19.94 20.90 16.16
CA ASN A 603 -18.87 21.29 15.26
C ASN A 603 -18.83 22.80 15.11
N LYS A 604 -17.62 23.37 15.05
CA LYS A 604 -17.39 24.80 14.93
C LYS A 604 -16.47 25.09 13.76
N SER A 605 -16.71 26.20 13.10
CA SER A 605 -15.78 26.77 12.13
C SER A 605 -15.53 28.23 12.47
N SER A 606 -14.31 28.67 12.23
CA SER A 606 -13.88 30.06 12.44
C SER A 606 -13.42 30.64 11.11
N SER A 607 -13.79 31.88 10.85
CA SER A 607 -13.27 32.63 9.72
C SER A 607 -12.56 33.90 10.19
N ALA A 608 -11.49 34.25 9.47
CA ALA A 608 -10.94 35.59 9.49
C ALA A 608 -11.62 36.40 8.37
N LYS A 609 -11.93 37.68 8.62
CA LYS A 609 -12.44 38.58 7.59
C LYS A 609 -11.60 38.49 6.31
N PRO A 610 -12.23 38.52 5.11
CA PRO A 610 -11.51 38.57 3.84
C PRO A 610 -10.48 39.71 3.90
N ILE A 611 -9.22 39.40 3.64
CA ILE A 611 -8.18 40.42 3.57
C ILE A 611 -8.39 41.16 2.25
N ARG A 612 -9.03 42.32 2.28
CA ARG A 612 -9.21 43.16 1.08
C ARG A 612 -7.91 43.81 0.57
N LYS A 613 -6.74 43.58 1.19
CA LYS A 613 -5.56 44.45 0.95
C LYS A 613 -4.15 43.85 1.06
N VAL A 614 -3.94 42.54 1.00
CA VAL A 614 -2.57 41.99 1.10
C VAL A 614 -2.35 40.96 0.01
N LEU A 615 -1.54 41.35 -0.97
CA LEU A 615 -0.47 40.59 -1.63
C LEU A 615 0.01 41.41 -2.84
N ARG A 616 0.69 42.55 -2.57
CA ARG A 616 1.78 42.99 -3.44
C ARG A 616 3.00 42.20 -2.96
N ILE A 617 3.32 41.11 -3.64
CA ILE A 617 4.63 40.45 -3.57
C ILE A 617 5.39 40.98 -4.77
#